data_AF-I3X1E2-F1
#
_entry.id   AF-I3X1E2-F1
#
_cell.length_a   1.000
_cell.length_b   1.000
_cell.length_c   1.000
_cell.angle_alpha   90.00
_cell.angle_beta   90.00
_cell.angle_gamma   90.00
#
_symmetry.space_group_name_H-M   'P 1'
#
loop_
_entity.id
_entity.type
_entity.pdbx_description
1 polymer ?
#
loop_
_entity_poly.entity_id
_entity_poly.type
_entity_poly.pdbx_seq_one_letter_code
_entity_poly.pdbx_strand_id
1 'polypeptide(L)'
;MHSVARTYEHSALEFHTQDRLLTGEATKETSERAAPDSALLLLDRRTLDRQCLAQCLVTHGVDIEVLAFGSIDEWRRDRDPHPPLSAILLSLGARKATDPSIASEIADSVKEFRPIPVVVLSDADELAQILMALDCGARGYIPSSVGVDVCVAAVDLARAGGIFVPADSVLGYAATSAGEESARPGAAMFTRRQEDVIRALRRGKANKIIAHELNLHESTVKVHVRNIMKKLKATNRTEVAYKASQMLPAEAGTLA
;
A
#
# COMPACT_ATOMS: atom_id res chain seq x y z
N MET A 1 7.02 -20.23 -26.83
CA MET A 1 6.92 -20.42 -25.37
C MET A 1 5.76 -19.56 -24.91
N HIS A 2 4.60 -20.18 -24.67
CA HIS A 2 3.37 -19.50 -24.27
C HIS A 2 3.53 -18.93 -22.86
N SER A 3 3.43 -17.61 -22.72
CA SER A 3 3.35 -16.96 -21.40
C SER A 3 1.97 -17.27 -20.87
N VAL A 4 1.89 -17.93 -19.71
CA VAL A 4 0.61 -18.27 -19.08
C VAL A 4 0.11 -17.00 -18.39
N ALA A 5 -0.64 -16.16 -19.11
CA ALA A 5 -1.58 -15.26 -18.47
C ALA A 5 -2.50 -16.14 -17.61
N ARG A 6 -2.37 -16.03 -16.29
CA ARG A 6 -3.29 -16.72 -15.38
C ARG A 6 -4.41 -15.74 -15.09
N THR A 7 -5.51 -15.90 -15.80
CA THR A 7 -6.78 -15.35 -15.37
C THR A 7 -7.15 -16.04 -14.07
N TYR A 8 -7.23 -15.26 -12.98
CA TYR A 8 -7.68 -15.78 -11.68
C TYR A 8 -9.19 -15.59 -11.60
N GLU A 9 -9.94 -16.52 -12.18
CA GLU A 9 -11.39 -16.56 -11.99
C GLU A 9 -11.73 -17.02 -10.56
N HIS A 10 -12.86 -16.50 -10.09
CA HIS A 10 -13.38 -16.66 -8.74
C HIS A 10 -13.83 -18.12 -8.48
N SER A 11 -12.89 -19.03 -8.23
CA SER A 11 -13.22 -20.39 -7.78
C SER A 11 -13.68 -20.35 -6.32
N ALA A 12 -15.00 -20.38 -6.13
CA ALA A 12 -15.63 -20.58 -4.84
C ALA A 12 -15.29 -21.99 -4.32
N LEU A 13 -14.25 -22.08 -3.48
CA LEU A 13 -13.98 -23.28 -2.71
C LEU A 13 -14.99 -23.35 -1.55
N GLU A 14 -16.01 -24.19 -1.75
CA GLU A 14 -16.90 -24.67 -0.69
C GLU A 14 -16.06 -25.29 0.45
N PHE A 15 -15.91 -24.57 1.56
CA PHE A 15 -15.42 -25.17 2.80
C PHE A 15 -16.54 -26.03 3.39
N HIS A 16 -16.45 -27.32 3.11
CA HIS A 16 -17.24 -28.38 3.74
C HIS A 16 -16.91 -28.43 5.24
N THR A 17 -17.71 -27.73 6.05
CA THR A 17 -17.77 -27.98 7.49
C THR A 17 -18.97 -28.90 7.71
N GLN A 18 -18.70 -30.18 8.00
CA GLN A 18 -19.73 -31.12 8.42
C GLN A 18 -20.26 -30.70 9.78
N ASP A 19 -21.48 -30.17 9.83
CA ASP A 19 -22.43 -30.57 10.86
C ASP A 19 -23.85 -30.60 10.27
N ARG A 20 -24.56 -31.69 10.52
CA ARG A 20 -25.78 -32.07 9.80
C ARG A 20 -26.98 -31.86 10.71
N LEU A 21 -28.10 -31.46 10.09
CA LEU A 21 -29.51 -31.55 10.54
C LEU A 21 -30.10 -30.26 11.13
N LEU A 22 -31.00 -29.60 10.36
CA LEU A 22 -32.46 -29.70 10.51
C LEU A 22 -33.17 -28.80 9.47
N THR A 23 -34.04 -29.43 8.68
CA THR A 23 -35.26 -28.88 8.02
C THR A 23 -35.28 -27.45 7.48
N GLY A 24 -35.43 -27.32 6.16
CA GLY A 24 -35.95 -26.10 5.53
C GLY A 24 -35.49 -25.97 4.09
N GLU A 25 -36.43 -26.07 3.16
CA GLU A 25 -36.23 -25.73 1.75
C GLU A 25 -35.62 -24.32 1.63
N ALA A 26 -34.43 -24.23 1.03
CA ALA A 26 -33.89 -22.97 0.56
C ALA A 26 -33.42 -23.20 -0.88
N THR A 27 -34.21 -22.68 -1.78
CA THR A 27 -33.91 -22.42 -3.20
C THR A 27 -32.44 -22.07 -3.38
N LYS A 28 -31.71 -22.92 -4.12
CA LYS A 28 -30.42 -22.56 -4.72
C LYS A 28 -30.67 -21.46 -5.76
N GLU A 29 -30.77 -20.22 -5.31
CA GLU A 29 -30.50 -19.06 -6.15
C GLU A 29 -29.01 -19.09 -6.47
N THR A 30 -28.69 -19.86 -7.50
CA THR A 30 -27.39 -19.79 -8.18
C THR A 30 -27.41 -18.45 -8.89
N SER A 31 -26.97 -17.40 -8.21
CA SER A 31 -26.74 -16.10 -8.83
C SER A 31 -25.69 -16.30 -9.91
N GLU A 32 -26.12 -16.49 -11.15
CA GLU A 32 -25.31 -16.28 -12.35
C GLU A 32 -24.75 -14.86 -12.28
N ARG A 33 -23.58 -14.68 -11.66
CA ARG A 33 -22.88 -13.40 -11.68
C ARG A 33 -22.41 -13.19 -13.11
N ALA A 34 -22.94 -12.15 -13.74
CA ALA A 34 -22.49 -11.68 -15.05
C ALA A 34 -20.96 -11.56 -15.07
N ALA A 35 -20.34 -11.88 -16.20
CA ALA A 35 -18.91 -11.69 -16.39
C ALA A 35 -18.52 -10.25 -16.02
N PRO A 36 -17.39 -10.03 -15.33
CA PRO A 36 -17.01 -8.71 -14.88
C PRO A 36 -16.88 -7.74 -16.07
N ASP A 37 -17.60 -6.61 -16.02
CA ASP A 37 -17.66 -5.60 -17.09
C ASP A 37 -16.34 -4.81 -17.27
N SER A 38 -15.35 -5.02 -16.41
CA SER A 38 -14.04 -4.36 -16.48
C SER A 38 -12.96 -5.11 -15.72
N ALA A 39 -11.70 -4.72 -15.93
CA ALA A 39 -10.54 -5.36 -15.33
C ALA A 39 -9.58 -4.37 -14.63
N LEU A 40 -8.83 -4.89 -13.65
CA LEU A 40 -7.67 -4.28 -13.00
C LEU A 40 -6.40 -4.89 -13.56
N LEU A 41 -5.52 -4.08 -14.14
CA LEU A 41 -4.18 -4.52 -14.55
C LEU A 41 -3.19 -4.39 -13.38
N LEU A 42 -2.76 -5.51 -12.81
CA LEU A 42 -1.69 -5.59 -11.83
C LEU A 42 -0.33 -5.79 -12.54
N LEU A 43 0.58 -4.83 -12.33
CA LEU A 43 1.95 -4.86 -12.84
C LEU A 43 2.94 -5.03 -11.68
N ASP A 44 3.49 -6.22 -11.50
CA ASP A 44 4.57 -6.47 -10.51
C ASP A 44 5.63 -7.41 -11.08
N ARG A 45 6.89 -6.96 -11.12
CA ARG A 45 8.04 -7.72 -11.62
C ARG A 45 8.35 -8.97 -10.78
N ARG A 46 7.93 -9.03 -9.52
CA ARG A 46 8.17 -10.14 -8.60
C ARG A 46 7.05 -11.16 -8.72
N THR A 47 7.39 -12.34 -9.24
CA THR A 47 6.39 -13.39 -9.54
C THR A 47 5.58 -13.80 -8.31
N LEU A 48 6.22 -13.99 -7.15
CA LEU A 48 5.50 -14.40 -5.94
C LEU A 48 4.55 -13.31 -5.45
N ASP A 49 5.04 -12.08 -5.32
CA ASP A 49 4.24 -10.93 -4.85
C ASP A 49 3.05 -10.69 -5.80
N ARG A 50 3.28 -10.78 -7.11
CA ARG A 50 2.23 -10.69 -8.13
C ARG A 50 1.15 -11.75 -7.94
N GLN A 51 1.54 -13.01 -7.75
CA GLN A 51 0.60 -14.13 -7.57
C GLN A 51 -0.18 -14.00 -6.25
N CYS A 52 0.51 -13.67 -5.16
CA CYS A 52 -0.11 -13.49 -3.86
C CYS A 52 -1.09 -12.32 -3.87
N LEU A 53 -0.70 -11.17 -4.42
CA LEU A 53 -1.56 -9.99 -4.47
C LEU A 53 -2.77 -10.20 -5.37
N ALA A 54 -2.59 -10.81 -6.55
CA ALA A 54 -3.72 -11.13 -7.42
C ALA A 54 -4.74 -12.03 -6.71
N GLN A 55 -4.27 -13.10 -6.06
CA GLN A 55 -5.15 -13.99 -5.28
C GLN A 55 -5.84 -13.25 -4.13
N CYS A 56 -5.11 -12.41 -3.40
CA CYS A 56 -5.67 -11.64 -2.29
C CYS A 56 -6.76 -10.66 -2.75
N LEU A 57 -6.56 -9.97 -3.88
CA LEU A 57 -7.53 -9.03 -4.44
C LEU A 57 -8.83 -9.75 -4.85
N VAL A 58 -8.73 -10.92 -5.46
CA VAL A 58 -9.90 -11.76 -5.80
C VAL A 58 -10.63 -12.20 -4.53
N THR A 59 -9.91 -12.74 -3.53
CA THR A 59 -10.51 -13.22 -2.28
C THR A 59 -11.20 -12.12 -1.47
N HIS A 60 -10.69 -10.88 -1.53
CA HIS A 60 -11.24 -9.74 -0.77
C HIS A 60 -12.31 -8.95 -1.55
N GLY A 61 -12.80 -9.50 -2.67
CA GLY A 61 -13.99 -8.98 -3.34
C GLY A 61 -13.72 -7.73 -4.18
N VAL A 62 -12.58 -7.66 -4.88
CA VAL A 62 -12.49 -6.71 -6.00
C VAL A 62 -13.51 -7.16 -7.05
N ASP A 63 -14.52 -6.32 -7.34
CA ASP A 63 -15.65 -6.67 -8.22
C ASP A 63 -15.28 -6.68 -9.73
N ILE A 64 -13.99 -6.82 -10.04
CA ILE A 64 -13.43 -6.73 -11.39
C ILE A 64 -12.40 -7.84 -11.61
N GLU A 65 -12.19 -8.18 -12.87
CA GLU A 65 -11.18 -9.19 -13.22
C GLU A 65 -9.77 -8.68 -12.91
N VAL A 66 -8.92 -9.52 -12.31
CA VAL A 66 -7.52 -9.16 -12.02
C VAL A 66 -6.60 -9.78 -13.07
N LEU A 67 -6.02 -8.91 -13.91
CA LEU A 67 -5.07 -9.26 -14.95
C LEU A 67 -3.65 -9.00 -14.45
N ALA A 68 -2.82 -10.04 -14.28
CA ALA A 68 -1.55 -9.93 -13.57
C ALA A 68 -0.33 -10.19 -14.46
N PHE A 69 0.46 -9.15 -14.75
CA PHE A 69 1.64 -9.20 -15.61
C PHE A 69 2.89 -8.67 -14.90
N GLY A 70 4.07 -9.09 -15.34
CA GLY A 70 5.36 -8.64 -14.81
C GLY A 70 5.76 -7.24 -15.30
N SER A 71 5.22 -6.80 -16.43
CA SER A 71 5.53 -5.52 -17.06
C SER A 71 4.49 -5.14 -18.12
N ILE A 72 4.51 -3.87 -18.51
CA ILE A 72 3.71 -3.35 -19.63
C ILE A 72 4.06 -4.08 -20.93
N ASP A 73 5.34 -4.37 -21.19
CA ASP A 73 5.74 -5.09 -22.41
C ASP A 73 5.25 -6.54 -22.44
N GLU A 74 5.05 -7.16 -21.27
CA GLU A 74 4.43 -8.48 -21.18
C GLU A 74 2.94 -8.39 -21.49
N TRP A 75 2.24 -7.44 -20.88
CA TRP A 75 0.84 -7.11 -21.19
C TRP A 75 0.62 -6.84 -22.69
N ARG A 76 1.47 -6.00 -23.31
CA ARG A 76 1.38 -5.67 -24.75
C ARG A 76 1.61 -6.85 -25.67
N ARG A 77 2.34 -7.87 -25.24
CA ARG A 77 2.60 -9.09 -26.02
C ARG A 77 1.49 -10.10 -25.87
N ASP A 78 0.68 -9.97 -24.83
CA ASP A 78 -0.53 -10.74 -24.67
C ASP A 78 -1.50 -10.44 -25.82
N ARG A 79 -2.18 -11.48 -26.29
CA ARG A 79 -3.10 -11.41 -27.44
C ARG A 79 -4.48 -11.94 -27.05
N ASP A 80 -4.65 -12.35 -25.81
CA ASP A 80 -5.91 -12.87 -25.35
C ASP A 80 -6.90 -11.69 -25.23
N PRO A 81 -8.19 -11.93 -25.51
CA PRO A 81 -9.21 -10.90 -25.32
C PRO A 81 -9.38 -10.64 -23.82
N HIS A 82 -9.26 -9.36 -23.43
CA HIS A 82 -9.44 -8.90 -22.05
C HIS A 82 -10.61 -7.91 -21.97
N PRO A 83 -11.33 -7.84 -20.83
CA PRO A 83 -12.27 -6.75 -20.59
C PRO A 83 -11.58 -5.39 -20.61
N PRO A 84 -12.34 -4.30 -20.79
CA PRO A 84 -11.76 -2.96 -20.72
C PRO A 84 -11.15 -2.71 -19.34
N LEU A 85 -9.93 -2.16 -19.33
CA LEU A 85 -9.25 -1.79 -18.10
C LEU A 85 -9.95 -0.61 -17.43
N SER A 86 -10.20 -0.70 -16.12
CA SER A 86 -10.77 0.39 -15.31
C SER A 86 -9.79 0.97 -14.29
N ALA A 87 -8.70 0.26 -13.98
CA ALA A 87 -7.60 0.75 -13.16
C ALA A 87 -6.30 -0.03 -13.46
N ILE A 88 -5.16 0.59 -13.12
CA ILE A 88 -3.83 -0.03 -13.14
C ILE A 88 -3.25 0.00 -11.74
N LEU A 89 -2.75 -1.12 -11.23
CA LEU A 89 -1.98 -1.22 -10.00
C LEU A 89 -0.52 -1.49 -10.33
N LEU A 90 0.33 -0.48 -10.17
CA LEU A 90 1.77 -0.53 -10.50
C LEU A 90 2.60 -0.77 -9.23
N SER A 91 3.21 -1.94 -9.13
CA SER A 91 4.10 -2.28 -8.01
C SER A 91 5.54 -1.83 -8.27
N LEU A 92 6.04 -0.98 -7.38
CA LEU A 92 7.44 -0.55 -7.36
C LEU A 92 8.31 -1.43 -6.46
N GLY A 93 7.71 -2.11 -5.47
CA GLY A 93 8.45 -2.78 -4.40
C GLY A 93 9.34 -1.80 -3.64
N ALA A 94 10.61 -2.18 -3.43
CA ALA A 94 11.60 -1.34 -2.76
C ALA A 94 12.19 -0.22 -3.64
N ARG A 95 11.79 -0.11 -4.92
CA ARG A 95 12.22 0.95 -5.83
C ARG A 95 11.57 2.27 -5.42
N LYS A 96 12.34 3.36 -5.41
CA LYS A 96 11.89 4.67 -4.94
C LYS A 96 11.34 5.48 -6.11
N ALA A 97 10.11 5.99 -5.97
CA ALA A 97 9.52 6.94 -6.91
C ALA A 97 10.39 8.19 -7.11
N THR A 98 11.17 8.61 -6.11
CA THR A 98 12.11 9.75 -6.25
C THR A 98 13.31 9.47 -7.15
N ASP A 99 13.58 8.20 -7.49
CA ASP A 99 14.64 7.87 -8.44
C ASP A 99 14.17 8.28 -9.85
N PRO A 100 14.93 9.09 -10.61
CA PRO A 100 14.45 9.66 -11.88
C PRO A 100 13.98 8.63 -12.91
N SER A 101 14.60 7.45 -12.95
CA SER A 101 14.18 6.35 -13.83
C SER A 101 12.82 5.78 -13.44
N ILE A 102 12.53 5.70 -12.15
CA ILE A 102 11.26 5.20 -11.63
C ILE A 102 10.17 6.25 -11.78
N ALA A 103 10.48 7.53 -11.54
CA ALA A 103 9.56 8.64 -11.84
C ALA A 103 9.15 8.63 -13.32
N SER A 104 10.11 8.42 -14.24
CA SER A 104 9.81 8.26 -15.67
C SER A 104 8.93 7.03 -15.93
N GLU A 105 9.22 5.88 -15.31
CA GLU A 105 8.40 4.67 -15.45
C GLU A 105 6.95 4.90 -15.02
N ILE A 106 6.71 5.62 -13.92
CA ILE A 106 5.36 5.98 -13.46
C ILE A 106 4.69 6.92 -14.47
N ALA A 107 5.38 7.98 -14.89
CA ALA A 107 4.84 8.97 -15.81
C ALA A 107 4.52 8.37 -17.19
N ASP A 108 5.37 7.48 -17.69
CA ASP A 108 5.17 6.76 -18.95
C ASP A 108 3.98 5.80 -18.85
N SER A 109 3.83 5.09 -17.71
CA SER A 109 2.67 4.24 -17.44
C SER A 109 1.37 5.06 -17.42
N VAL A 110 1.37 6.20 -16.72
CA VAL A 110 0.21 7.11 -16.67
C VAL A 110 -0.14 7.61 -18.07
N LYS A 111 0.86 8.00 -18.88
CA LYS A 111 0.64 8.48 -20.24
C LYS A 111 0.07 7.39 -21.14
N GLU A 112 0.58 6.17 -21.03
CA GLU A 112 0.17 5.02 -21.83
C GLU A 112 -1.26 4.59 -21.58
N PHE A 113 -1.67 4.51 -20.31
CA PHE A 113 -2.98 3.98 -19.95
C PHE A 113 -4.08 5.03 -19.91
N ARG A 114 -3.84 6.29 -20.29
CA ARG A 114 -4.89 7.31 -20.24
C ARG A 114 -6.15 6.90 -21.04
N PRO A 115 -7.36 7.12 -20.50
CA PRO A 115 -7.69 7.85 -19.26
C PRO A 115 -7.72 7.01 -17.96
N ILE A 116 -7.26 5.76 -17.99
CA ILE A 116 -7.36 4.80 -16.89
C ILE A 116 -6.46 5.25 -15.73
N PRO A 117 -6.95 5.28 -14.47
CA PRO A 117 -6.15 5.68 -13.32
C PRO A 117 -5.04 4.68 -13.00
N VAL A 118 -3.83 5.19 -12.74
CA VAL A 118 -2.70 4.40 -12.23
C VAL A 118 -2.56 4.62 -10.73
N VAL A 119 -2.59 3.54 -9.96
CA VAL A 119 -2.34 3.52 -8.52
C VAL A 119 -0.99 2.84 -8.26
N VAL A 120 -0.14 3.47 -7.45
CA VAL A 120 1.19 2.96 -7.13
C VAL A 120 1.16 2.15 -5.83
N LEU A 121 1.73 0.94 -5.85
CA LEU A 121 2.00 0.12 -4.67
C LEU A 121 3.52 0.08 -4.40
N SER A 122 3.95 0.42 -3.18
CA SER A 122 5.38 0.49 -2.86
C SER A 122 5.69 0.07 -1.43
N ASP A 123 6.90 -0.41 -1.17
CA ASP A 123 7.38 -0.71 0.19
C ASP A 123 7.74 0.55 0.99
N ALA A 124 7.81 1.70 0.32
CA ALA A 124 8.08 2.99 0.93
C ALA A 124 6.80 3.65 1.48
N ASP A 125 6.95 4.40 2.57
CA ASP A 125 5.88 5.16 3.22
C ASP A 125 6.20 6.65 3.36
N GLU A 126 7.34 7.09 2.83
CA GLU A 126 7.79 8.48 2.94
C GLU A 126 6.99 9.42 2.05
N LEU A 127 6.66 10.60 2.60
CA LEU A 127 5.90 11.63 1.89
C LEU A 127 6.52 12.04 0.55
N ALA A 128 7.85 12.12 0.45
CA ALA A 128 8.52 12.47 -0.80
C ALA A 128 8.26 11.45 -1.92
N GLN A 129 8.13 10.16 -1.58
CA GLN A 129 7.80 9.11 -2.55
C GLN A 129 6.35 9.22 -3.02
N ILE A 130 5.45 9.51 -2.08
CA ILE A 130 4.03 9.72 -2.33
C ILE A 130 3.83 10.92 -3.25
N LEU A 131 4.38 12.08 -2.88
CA LEU A 131 4.27 13.31 -3.67
C LEU A 131 4.85 13.12 -5.07
N MET A 132 6.03 12.52 -5.18
CA MET A 132 6.64 12.25 -6.49
C MET A 132 5.75 11.37 -7.37
N ALA A 133 5.17 10.29 -6.83
CA ALA A 133 4.26 9.44 -7.60
C ALA A 133 3.01 10.22 -8.08
N LEU A 134 2.45 11.09 -7.23
CA LEU A 134 1.31 11.94 -7.58
C LEU A 134 1.69 13.00 -8.61
N ASP A 135 2.88 13.61 -8.51
CA ASP A 135 3.42 14.57 -9.49
C ASP A 135 3.62 13.92 -10.87
N CYS A 136 3.97 12.63 -10.90
CA CYS A 136 4.00 11.82 -12.13
C CYS A 136 2.59 11.49 -12.68
N GLY A 137 1.52 11.89 -11.99
CA GLY A 137 0.13 11.73 -12.41
C GLY A 137 -0.56 10.48 -11.89
N ALA A 138 0.04 9.75 -10.94
CA ALA A 138 -0.64 8.65 -10.27
C ALA A 138 -1.89 9.16 -9.53
N ARG A 139 -2.94 8.34 -9.53
CA ARG A 139 -4.22 8.59 -8.87
C ARG A 139 -4.36 7.86 -7.53
N GLY A 140 -3.25 7.35 -7.00
CA GLY A 140 -3.17 6.87 -5.63
C GLY A 140 -1.80 6.30 -5.29
N TYR A 141 -1.52 6.22 -4.00
CA TYR A 141 -0.30 5.60 -3.46
C TYR A 141 -0.64 4.69 -2.27
N ILE A 142 -0.22 3.44 -2.34
CA ILE A 142 -0.50 2.40 -1.36
C ILE A 142 0.85 1.87 -0.82
N PRO A 143 1.19 2.11 0.46
CA PRO A 143 2.32 1.45 1.10
C PRO A 143 2.01 -0.03 1.33
N SER A 144 2.97 -0.94 1.12
CA SER A 144 2.79 -2.38 1.31
C SER A 144 2.58 -2.80 2.78
N SER A 145 2.62 -1.83 3.71
CA SER A 145 2.25 -2.01 5.11
C SER A 145 0.75 -1.93 5.39
N VAL A 146 -0.07 -1.48 4.44
CA VAL A 146 -1.53 -1.45 4.61
C VAL A 146 -2.17 -2.78 4.20
N GLY A 147 -3.38 -3.04 4.71
CA GLY A 147 -4.14 -4.24 4.39
C GLY A 147 -4.65 -4.27 2.93
N VAL A 148 -5.03 -5.46 2.47
CA VAL A 148 -5.56 -5.68 1.11
C VAL A 148 -6.92 -4.99 0.93
N ASP A 149 -7.73 -4.92 1.99
CA ASP A 149 -8.98 -4.15 2.06
C ASP A 149 -8.78 -2.67 1.72
N VAL A 150 -7.72 -2.06 2.26
CA VAL A 150 -7.34 -0.68 1.94
C VAL A 150 -6.89 -0.55 0.48
N CYS A 151 -6.19 -1.56 -0.04
CA CYS A 151 -5.79 -1.60 -1.45
C CYS A 151 -7.01 -1.61 -2.38
N VAL A 152 -8.01 -2.46 -2.09
CA VAL A 152 -9.27 -2.52 -2.84
C VAL A 152 -9.99 -1.16 -2.81
N ALA A 153 -10.17 -0.59 -1.61
CA ALA A 153 -10.83 0.71 -1.47
C ALA A 153 -10.08 1.84 -2.19
N ALA A 154 -8.75 1.81 -2.21
CA ALA A 154 -7.93 2.78 -2.93
C ALA A 154 -8.08 2.66 -4.46
N VAL A 155 -8.18 1.44 -4.98
CA VAL A 155 -8.46 1.17 -6.39
C VAL A 155 -9.86 1.68 -6.76
N ASP A 156 -10.88 1.39 -5.95
CA ASP A 156 -12.25 1.85 -6.20
C ASP A 156 -12.38 3.37 -6.14
N LEU A 157 -11.69 4.01 -5.19
CA LEU A 157 -11.63 5.47 -5.13
C LEU A 157 -11.00 6.07 -6.40
N ALA A 158 -9.93 5.47 -6.90
CA ALA A 158 -9.27 5.94 -8.13
C ALA A 158 -10.17 5.75 -9.36
N ARG A 159 -10.90 4.62 -9.45
CA ARG A 159 -11.91 4.35 -10.49
C ARG A 159 -13.05 5.37 -10.47
N ALA A 160 -13.46 5.82 -9.28
CA ALA A 160 -14.46 6.88 -9.11
C ALA A 160 -13.91 8.30 -9.39
N GLY A 161 -12.65 8.43 -9.81
CA GLY A 161 -12.02 9.72 -10.10
C GLY A 161 -11.47 10.44 -8.86
N GLY A 162 -11.32 9.75 -7.74
CA GLY A 162 -10.66 10.24 -6.53
C GLY A 162 -9.13 10.09 -6.56
N ILE A 163 -8.48 10.42 -5.45
CA ILE A 163 -7.04 10.18 -5.23
C ILE A 163 -6.87 9.58 -3.84
N PHE A 164 -6.26 8.40 -3.76
CA PHE A 164 -5.94 7.78 -2.48
C PHE A 164 -4.55 8.21 -2.00
N VAL A 165 -4.50 8.78 -0.79
CA VAL A 165 -3.24 9.10 -0.11
C VAL A 165 -3.29 8.55 1.32
N PRO A 166 -2.26 7.83 1.81
CA PRO A 166 -2.26 7.29 3.16
C PRO A 166 -2.31 8.40 4.21
N ALA A 167 -3.28 8.32 5.12
CA ALA A 167 -3.54 9.36 6.11
C ALA A 167 -2.34 9.67 7.00
N ASP A 168 -1.57 8.66 7.41
CA ASP A 168 -0.38 8.84 8.26
C ASP A 168 0.68 9.74 7.61
N SER A 169 0.79 9.73 6.28
CA SER A 169 1.72 10.56 5.53
C SER A 169 1.22 12.01 5.39
N VAL A 170 -0.10 12.20 5.27
CA VAL A 170 -0.74 13.53 5.19
C VAL A 170 -0.78 14.23 6.54
N LEU A 171 -1.10 13.51 7.62
CA LEU A 171 -1.11 14.04 8.99
C LEU A 171 0.30 14.47 9.43
N GLY A 172 1.33 13.75 8.99
CA GLY A 172 2.72 14.16 9.16
C GLY A 172 3.07 15.48 8.45
N TYR A 173 2.49 15.72 7.27
CA TYR A 173 2.68 16.96 6.50
C TYR A 173 1.91 18.15 7.11
N ALA A 174 0.64 17.98 7.46
CA ALA A 174 -0.17 19.05 8.06
C ALA A 174 0.45 19.59 9.36
N ALA A 175 1.08 18.72 10.15
CA ALA A 175 1.83 19.11 11.35
C ALA A 175 3.14 19.87 11.02
N THR A 176 3.76 19.62 9.86
CA THR A 176 4.96 20.36 9.40
C THR A 176 4.64 21.70 8.76
N SER A 177 3.51 21.82 8.07
CA SER A 177 3.15 23.03 7.30
C SER A 177 2.56 24.16 8.15
N ALA A 178 2.18 23.87 9.40
CA ALA A 178 1.75 24.88 10.37
C ALA A 178 2.92 25.57 11.11
N GLY A 179 4.17 25.24 10.75
CA GLY A 179 5.36 25.81 11.38
C GLY A 179 6.47 26.05 10.35
N GLU A 180 6.41 27.24 9.76
CA GLU A 180 7.54 28.03 9.23
C GLU A 180 8.32 27.52 7.99
N GLU A 181 8.28 28.37 6.98
CA GLU A 181 9.26 28.54 5.91
C GLU A 181 10.68 28.71 6.48
N SER A 182 11.38 27.63 6.85
CA SER A 182 12.86 27.61 6.89
C SER A 182 13.43 26.25 7.30
N ALA A 183 13.53 25.31 6.37
CA ALA A 183 14.59 24.30 6.44
C ALA A 183 14.94 23.81 5.04
N ARG A 184 16.22 23.98 4.68
CA ARG A 184 16.84 23.55 3.42
C ARG A 184 16.70 22.03 3.19
N PRO A 185 16.76 21.57 1.93
CA PRO A 185 16.53 20.18 1.55
C PRO A 185 17.70 19.30 1.98
N GLY A 186 17.54 18.64 3.12
CA GLY A 186 18.34 17.52 3.59
C GLY A 186 17.40 16.50 4.21
N ALA A 187 17.29 15.32 3.60
CA ALA A 187 16.33 14.29 3.92
C ALA A 187 16.28 13.94 5.42
N ALA A 188 15.18 14.27 6.09
CA ALA A 188 14.89 13.72 7.41
C ALA A 188 14.70 12.19 7.27
N MET A 189 15.53 11.41 7.98
CA MET A 189 15.54 9.94 7.94
C MET A 189 14.22 9.32 8.42
N PHE A 190 13.48 10.05 9.25
CA PHE A 190 12.21 9.64 9.84
C PHE A 190 11.16 10.71 9.62
N THR A 191 9.89 10.31 9.51
CA THR A 191 8.77 11.27 9.56
C THR A 191 8.59 11.78 10.98
N ARG A 192 7.98 12.96 11.19
CA ARG A 192 7.69 13.47 12.55
C ARG A 192 6.93 12.46 13.41
N ARG A 193 6.00 11.71 12.80
CA ARG A 193 5.25 10.66 13.50
C ARG A 193 6.16 9.51 13.94
N GLN A 194 7.10 9.12 13.08
CA GLN A 194 8.12 8.14 13.42
C GLN A 194 9.07 8.69 14.49
N GLU A 195 9.42 9.98 14.47
CA GLU A 195 10.22 10.64 15.51
C GLU A 195 9.50 10.66 16.86
N ASP A 196 8.20 10.94 16.88
CA ASP A 196 7.38 10.89 18.10
C ASP A 196 7.34 9.47 18.68
N VAL A 197 7.14 8.46 17.81
CA VAL A 197 7.20 7.06 18.21
C VAL A 197 8.61 6.71 18.72
N ILE A 198 9.69 7.14 18.04
CA ILE A 198 11.08 6.94 18.47
C ILE A 198 11.32 7.58 19.84
N ARG A 199 10.85 8.81 20.07
CA ARG A 199 10.98 9.53 21.35
C ARG A 199 10.28 8.75 22.47
N ALA A 200 9.10 8.21 22.21
CA ALA A 200 8.36 7.40 23.17
C ALA A 200 9.01 6.02 23.41
N LEU A 201 9.58 5.41 22.36
CA LEU A 201 10.37 4.17 22.46
C LEU A 201 11.64 4.37 23.30
N ARG A 202 12.35 5.50 23.15
CA ARG A 202 13.51 5.88 23.98
C ARG A 202 13.16 5.98 25.47
N ARG A 203 11.91 6.36 25.78
CA ARG A 203 11.36 6.41 27.15
C ARG A 203 10.85 5.05 27.64
N GLY A 204 11.01 3.98 26.87
CA GLY A 204 10.57 2.63 27.25
C GLY A 204 9.05 2.41 27.20
N LYS A 205 8.28 3.33 26.58
CA LYS A 205 6.80 3.27 26.63
C LYS A 205 6.26 2.08 25.83
N ALA A 206 5.24 1.41 26.38
CA ALA A 206 4.54 0.33 25.68
C ALA A 206 3.71 0.87 24.49
N ASN A 207 3.45 0.04 23.47
CA ASN A 207 2.73 0.47 22.27
C ASN A 207 1.33 1.00 22.58
N LYS A 208 0.64 0.42 23.57
CA LYS A 208 -0.66 0.90 24.05
C LYS A 208 -0.59 2.33 24.62
N ILE A 209 0.50 2.66 25.31
CA ILE A 209 0.72 4.01 25.87
C ILE A 209 1.08 4.99 24.76
N ILE A 210 1.95 4.59 23.84
CA ILE A 210 2.30 5.40 22.66
C ILE A 210 1.05 5.69 21.82
N ALA A 211 0.19 4.69 21.63
CA ALA A 211 -1.07 4.80 20.91
C ALA A 211 -1.97 5.85 21.55
N HIS A 212 -2.15 5.79 22.87
CA HIS A 212 -2.91 6.78 23.61
C HIS A 212 -2.30 8.20 23.51
N GLU A 213 -0.99 8.34 23.74
CA GLU A 213 -0.31 9.66 23.74
C GLU A 213 -0.29 10.33 22.37
N LEU A 214 -0.17 9.53 21.31
CA LEU A 214 -0.15 10.04 19.94
C LEU A 214 -1.55 10.08 19.32
N ASN A 215 -2.61 9.65 20.01
CA ASN A 215 -3.95 9.48 19.45
C ASN A 215 -3.93 8.59 18.18
N LEU A 216 -3.36 7.40 18.32
CA LEU A 216 -3.24 6.36 17.29
C LEU A 216 -3.86 5.06 17.78
N HIS A 217 -4.19 4.16 16.85
CA HIS A 217 -4.51 2.78 17.20
C HIS A 217 -3.22 2.00 17.52
N GLU A 218 -3.30 1.00 18.41
CA GLU A 218 -2.12 0.21 18.80
C GLU A 218 -1.51 -0.55 17.61
N SER A 219 -2.34 -0.99 16.67
CA SER A 219 -1.89 -1.61 15.41
C SER A 219 -1.07 -0.65 14.57
N THR A 220 -1.47 0.62 14.46
CA THR A 220 -0.74 1.68 13.75
C THR A 220 0.63 1.92 14.38
N VAL A 221 0.72 1.94 15.72
CA VAL A 221 2.00 2.03 16.43
C VAL A 221 2.90 0.83 16.10
N LYS A 222 2.37 -0.39 16.07
CA LYS A 222 3.14 -1.59 15.69
C LYS A 222 3.72 -1.47 14.27
N VAL A 223 2.94 -0.91 13.33
CA VAL A 223 3.41 -0.64 11.96
C VAL A 223 4.54 0.39 11.97
N HIS A 224 4.38 1.53 12.65
CA HIS A 224 5.45 2.52 12.75
C HIS A 224 6.73 1.94 13.37
N VAL A 225 6.63 1.18 14.47
CA VAL A 225 7.77 0.53 15.12
C VAL A 225 8.47 -0.44 14.15
N ARG A 226 7.71 -1.20 13.35
CA ARG A 226 8.26 -2.10 12.33
C ARG A 226 9.02 -1.34 11.24
N ASN A 227 8.48 -0.23 10.75
CA ASN A 227 9.12 0.57 9.71
C ASN A 227 10.37 1.28 10.25
N ILE A 228 10.33 1.77 11.49
CA ILE A 228 11.49 2.33 12.19
C ILE A 228 12.60 1.27 12.34
N MET A 229 12.24 0.04 12.77
CA MET A 229 13.20 -1.07 12.87
C MET A 229 13.88 -1.37 11.54
N LYS A 230 13.12 -1.41 10.44
CA LYS A 230 13.67 -1.60 9.08
C LYS A 230 14.65 -0.48 8.72
N LYS A 231 14.28 0.79 8.93
CA LYS A 231 15.12 1.96 8.60
C LYS A 231 16.41 2.00 9.43
N LEU A 232 16.36 1.61 10.71
CA LEU A 232 17.53 1.54 11.60
C LEU A 232 18.32 0.23 11.51
N LYS A 233 17.90 -0.71 10.65
CA LYS A 233 18.40 -2.09 10.60
C LYS A 233 18.46 -2.72 12.00
N ALA A 234 17.42 -2.50 12.79
CA ALA A 234 17.31 -2.97 14.16
C ALA A 234 16.48 -4.27 14.19
N THR A 235 16.90 -5.23 15.00
CA THR A 235 16.25 -6.53 15.17
C THR A 235 15.15 -6.52 16.23
N ASN A 236 15.20 -5.55 17.14
CA ASN A 236 14.22 -5.41 18.20
C ASN A 236 14.03 -3.94 18.62
N ARG A 237 12.96 -3.67 19.36
CA ARG A 237 12.60 -2.32 19.83
C ARG A 237 13.62 -1.71 20.79
N THR A 238 14.35 -2.52 21.55
CA THR A 238 15.40 -2.05 22.46
C THR A 238 16.58 -1.53 21.66
N GLU A 239 16.94 -2.23 20.58
CA GLU A 239 17.96 -1.82 19.63
C GLU A 239 17.57 -0.53 18.89
N VAL A 240 16.28 -0.34 18.58
CA VAL A 240 15.75 0.95 18.08
C VAL A 240 15.99 2.07 19.08
N ALA A 241 15.60 1.88 20.35
CA ALA A 241 15.78 2.89 21.39
C ALA A 241 17.27 3.25 21.58
N TYR A 242 18.14 2.23 21.56
CA TYR A 242 19.58 2.41 21.66
C TYR A 242 20.18 3.15 20.46
N LYS A 243 19.92 2.70 19.23
CA LYS A 243 20.43 3.35 18.00
C LYS A 243 19.90 4.79 17.87
N ALA A 244 18.63 5.00 18.16
CA ALA A 244 18.04 6.34 18.15
C ALA A 244 18.66 7.28 19.19
N SER A 245 19.08 6.76 20.35
CA SER A 245 19.76 7.57 21.38
C SER A 245 21.15 8.05 20.95
N GLN A 246 21.79 7.39 19.98
CA GLN A 246 23.05 7.82 19.39
C GLN A 246 22.87 8.86 18.28
N MET A 247 21.67 8.94 17.68
CA MET A 247 21.38 9.79 16.51
C MET A 247 20.65 11.09 16.88
N LEU A 248 19.82 11.07 17.93
CA LEU A 248 18.99 12.21 18.34
C LEU A 248 19.45 12.73 19.72
N PRO A 249 19.69 14.04 19.89
CA PRO A 249 20.03 14.60 21.20
C PRO A 249 18.97 14.24 22.25
N ALA A 250 19.40 14.11 23.51
CA ALA A 250 18.47 13.99 24.62
C ALA A 250 17.74 15.32 24.78
N GLU A 251 16.41 15.29 24.85
CA GLU A 251 15.65 16.51 25.17
C GLU A 251 15.98 16.91 26.61
N ALA A 252 16.43 18.15 26.79
CA ALA A 252 16.55 18.76 28.10
C ALA A 252 15.17 18.73 28.77
N GLY A 253 15.07 17.99 29.86
CA GLY A 253 13.82 17.85 30.61
C GLY A 253 13.33 19.22 31.06
N THR A 254 12.14 19.61 30.61
CA THR A 254 11.33 20.58 31.34
C THR A 254 10.76 19.85 32.54
N LEU A 255 11.47 19.95 33.66
CA LEU A 255 10.94 19.69 34.99
C LEU A 255 10.00 20.85 35.33
N ALA A 256 8.72 20.53 35.53
CA ALA A 256 7.82 21.31 36.36
C ALA A 256 7.51 20.47 37.60
#